data_AF-A0A1I5HBH9-F1
#
_entry.id   AF-A0A1I5HBH9-F1
#
_cell.length_a   1.000
_cell.length_b   1.000
_cell.length_c   1.000
_cell.angle_alpha   90.00
_cell.angle_beta   90.00
_cell.angle_gamma   90.00
#
_symmetry.space_group_name_H-M   'P 1'
#
loop_
_entity.id
_entity.type
_entity.pdbx_description
1 polymer ?
#
loop_
_entity_poly.entity_id
_entity_poly.type
_entity_poly.pdbx_seq_one_letter_code
_entity_poly.pdbx_strand_id
1 'polypeptide(L)'
;MSTTDPAAPVRATLRAVFGRGLPAFAALAVAVALTAALASPPDRLQGELVRLMYVHVPAAWTAFLAYGVTLVAGLVWLWRRAAVWDRLAAASAEAGVFFTGLAIAMGAVWGRPTWGVWWTWDARLVTTALLFFVYLGYLALRRAVDDPVTRARRSAVFGVVAFAMVPLVHFSVLWWRTLHQPPSLLRPAAPAIGGGMLTALLLSVLAFTALFVLIVRTRMRLTAANAALDVAELTGAEPVAGDAVTAPRREATR
;
A
#
# COMPACT_ATOMS: atom_id res chain seq x y z
N MET A 1 -20.42 39.08 1.89
CA MET A 1 -20.54 37.74 2.50
C MET A 1 -19.84 36.75 1.57
N SER A 2 -18.63 36.32 1.94
CA SER A 2 -17.85 35.34 1.16
C SER A 2 -18.39 33.96 1.46
N THR A 3 -19.10 33.34 0.52
CA THR A 3 -19.50 31.94 0.60
C THR A 3 -18.24 31.08 0.56
N THR A 4 -17.88 30.44 1.67
CA THR A 4 -16.83 29.42 1.67
C THR A 4 -17.34 28.23 0.88
N ASP A 5 -16.84 28.08 -0.34
CA ASP A 5 -17.14 26.95 -1.23
C ASP A 5 -16.92 25.62 -0.50
N PRO A 6 -17.97 24.82 -0.22
CA PRO A 6 -17.83 23.55 0.51
C PRO A 6 -16.98 22.52 -0.27
N ALA A 7 -16.81 22.72 -1.59
CA ALA A 7 -15.92 21.90 -2.40
C ALA A 7 -14.46 22.41 -2.41
N ALA A 8 -14.14 23.56 -1.79
CA ALA A 8 -12.78 24.07 -1.69
C ALA A 8 -11.78 23.09 -1.01
N PRO A 9 -12.09 22.44 0.13
CA PRO A 9 -11.20 21.45 0.74
C PRO A 9 -11.05 20.19 -0.12
N VAL A 10 -12.11 19.76 -0.81
CA VAL A 10 -12.05 18.65 -1.77
C VAL A 10 -11.17 19.02 -2.97
N ARG A 11 -11.36 20.20 -3.58
CA ARG A 11 -10.54 20.72 -4.68
C ARG A 11 -9.08 20.91 -4.27
N ALA A 12 -8.81 21.38 -3.05
CA ALA A 12 -7.47 21.52 -2.50
C ALA A 12 -6.81 20.16 -2.28
N THR A 13 -7.56 19.19 -1.76
CA THR A 13 -7.10 17.79 -1.61
C THR A 13 -6.83 17.17 -2.97
N LEU A 14 -7.72 17.33 -3.96
CA LEU A 14 -7.53 16.87 -5.33
C LEU A 14 -6.29 17.52 -5.97
N ARG A 15 -6.11 18.84 -5.87
CA ARG A 15 -4.91 19.53 -6.39
C ARG A 15 -3.63 19.09 -5.68
N ALA A 16 -3.69 18.82 -4.39
CA ALA A 16 -2.54 18.34 -3.63
C ALA A 16 -2.21 16.89 -4.02
N VAL A 17 -3.20 15.99 -4.05
CA VAL A 17 -3.14 14.57 -4.47
C VAL A 17 -2.60 14.46 -5.89
N PHE A 18 -3.18 15.23 -6.81
CA PHE A 18 -2.81 15.28 -8.23
C PHE A 18 -1.80 16.39 -8.58
N GLY A 19 -0.99 16.85 -7.61
CA GLY A 19 0.18 17.65 -7.94
C GLY A 19 1.00 16.90 -8.99
N ARG A 20 1.10 17.44 -10.21
CA ARG A 20 1.32 16.66 -11.44
C ARG A 20 2.56 15.76 -11.42
N GLY A 21 3.60 16.12 -10.66
CA GLY A 21 4.89 15.43 -10.66
C GLY A 21 4.83 13.95 -10.30
N LEU A 22 4.32 13.57 -9.12
CA LEU A 22 4.36 12.17 -8.67
C LEU A 22 3.43 11.24 -9.48
N PRO A 23 2.16 11.60 -9.77
CA PRO A 23 1.32 10.79 -10.62
C PRO A 23 1.88 10.65 -12.05
N ALA A 24 2.43 11.72 -12.63
CA ALA A 24 3.05 11.66 -13.94
C ALA A 24 4.31 10.77 -13.94
N PHE A 25 5.15 10.88 -12.89
CA PHE A 25 6.30 10.00 -12.71
C PHE A 25 5.88 8.53 -12.58
N ALA A 26 4.86 8.23 -11.76
CA ALA A 26 4.37 6.86 -11.60
C ALA A 26 3.81 6.31 -12.93
N ALA A 27 3.03 7.12 -13.66
CA ALA A 27 2.51 6.73 -14.98
C ALA A 27 3.63 6.48 -16.00
N LEU A 28 4.64 7.37 -16.04
CA LEU A 28 5.82 7.19 -16.88
C LEU A 28 6.61 5.95 -16.51
N ALA A 29 6.84 5.71 -15.21
CA ALA A 29 7.53 4.53 -14.72
C ALA A 29 6.81 3.24 -15.11
N VAL A 30 5.47 3.20 -15.00
CA VAL A 30 4.65 2.07 -15.46
C VAL A 30 4.76 1.89 -16.98
N ALA A 31 4.69 2.96 -17.77
CA ALA A 31 4.84 2.86 -19.22
C ALA A 31 6.22 2.32 -19.63
N VAL A 32 7.29 2.81 -19.00
CA VAL A 32 8.67 2.36 -19.23
C VAL A 32 8.87 0.91 -18.77
N ALA A 33 8.30 0.52 -17.63
CA ALA A 33 8.36 -0.86 -17.16
C ALA A 33 7.61 -1.80 -18.10
N LEU A 34 6.45 -1.40 -18.62
CA LEU A 34 5.67 -2.21 -19.55
C LEU A 34 6.43 -2.37 -20.89
N THR A 35 7.00 -1.30 -21.44
CA THR A 35 7.78 -1.41 -22.68
C THR A 35 9.03 -2.27 -22.49
N ALA A 36 9.75 -2.13 -21.37
CA ALA A 36 10.88 -3.00 -21.05
C ALA A 36 10.46 -4.47 -20.84
N ALA A 37 9.34 -4.71 -20.16
CA ALA A 37 8.78 -6.04 -19.95
C ALA A 37 8.35 -6.70 -21.27
N LEU A 38 7.87 -5.93 -22.25
CA LEU A 38 7.51 -6.38 -23.60
C LEU A 38 8.75 -6.56 -24.51
N ALA A 39 9.79 -5.75 -24.34
CA ALA A 39 11.03 -5.85 -25.11
C ALA A 39 12.05 -6.87 -24.54
N SER A 40 11.84 -7.34 -23.30
CA SER A 40 12.66 -8.37 -22.67
C SER A 40 12.79 -9.62 -23.54
N PRO A 41 13.99 -10.23 -23.64
CA PRO A 41 14.15 -11.51 -24.33
C PRO A 41 13.38 -12.63 -23.60
N PRO A 42 12.96 -13.69 -24.32
CA PRO A 42 12.38 -14.87 -23.70
C PRO A 42 13.39 -15.58 -22.79
N ASP A 43 12.89 -16.18 -21.71
CA ASP A 43 13.72 -17.05 -20.87
C ASP A 43 14.02 -18.37 -21.58
N ARG A 44 15.18 -18.96 -21.29
CA ARG A 44 15.63 -20.22 -21.93
C ARG A 44 14.71 -21.41 -21.64
N LEU A 45 14.12 -21.47 -20.44
CA LEU A 45 13.27 -22.59 -20.01
C LEU A 45 11.80 -22.21 -20.04
N GLN A 46 11.46 -20.99 -19.62
CA GLN A 46 10.08 -20.52 -19.50
C GLN A 46 9.57 -19.78 -20.75
N GLY A 47 10.44 -19.47 -21.72
CA GLY A 47 10.09 -18.71 -22.91
C GLY A 47 9.44 -17.38 -22.56
N GLU A 48 8.28 -17.11 -23.15
CA GLU A 48 7.50 -15.89 -22.94
C GLU A 48 6.84 -15.79 -21.55
N LEU A 49 6.75 -16.90 -20.79
CA LEU A 49 6.15 -16.90 -19.44
C LEU A 49 6.95 -16.03 -18.46
N VAL A 50 8.22 -15.74 -18.75
CA VAL A 50 9.05 -14.81 -17.97
C VAL A 50 8.39 -13.44 -17.78
N ARG A 51 7.49 -13.03 -18.70
CA ARG A 51 6.78 -11.75 -18.59
C ARG A 51 5.89 -11.66 -17.35
N LEU A 52 5.37 -12.78 -16.86
CA LEU A 52 4.58 -12.84 -15.62
C LEU A 52 5.44 -12.49 -14.39
N MET A 53 6.74 -12.78 -14.44
CA MET A 53 7.70 -12.41 -13.39
C MET A 53 7.74 -10.89 -13.17
N TYR A 54 7.61 -10.09 -14.25
CA TYR A 54 7.64 -8.63 -14.21
C TYR A 54 6.42 -7.99 -13.56
N VAL A 55 5.42 -8.79 -13.19
CA VAL A 55 4.26 -8.37 -12.39
C VAL A 55 4.30 -9.04 -11.01
N HIS A 56 4.49 -10.36 -10.98
CA HIS A 56 4.48 -11.15 -9.75
C HIS A 56 5.60 -10.73 -8.77
N VAL A 57 6.85 -10.65 -9.24
CA VAL A 57 8.00 -10.34 -8.37
C VAL A 57 7.95 -8.90 -7.83
N PRO A 58 7.67 -7.87 -8.65
CA PRO A 58 7.45 -6.51 -8.15
C PRO A 58 6.27 -6.40 -7.18
N ALA A 59 5.18 -7.15 -7.37
CA ALA A 59 4.07 -7.20 -6.41
C ALA A 59 4.54 -7.76 -5.05
N ALA A 60 5.25 -8.89 -5.04
CA ALA A 60 5.79 -9.49 -3.82
C ALA A 60 6.80 -8.57 -3.11
N TRP A 61 7.70 -7.94 -3.87
CA TRP A 61 8.62 -6.92 -3.35
C TRP A 61 7.88 -5.77 -2.67
N THR A 62 6.85 -5.26 -3.34
CA THR A 62 6.12 -4.09 -2.86
C THR A 62 5.29 -4.42 -1.63
N ALA A 63 4.76 -5.64 -1.53
CA ALA A 63 4.14 -6.14 -0.31
C ALA A 63 5.12 -6.12 0.87
N PHE A 64 6.34 -6.65 0.70
CA PHE A 64 7.36 -6.63 1.77
C PHE A 64 7.79 -5.21 2.14
N LEU A 65 7.99 -4.35 1.15
CA LEU A 65 8.29 -2.92 1.39
C LEU A 65 7.17 -2.26 2.19
N ALA A 66 5.92 -2.49 1.83
CA ALA A 66 4.75 -1.95 2.50
C ALA A 66 4.69 -2.40 3.98
N TYR A 67 4.93 -3.67 4.25
CA TYR A 67 4.98 -4.19 5.60
C TYR A 67 6.18 -3.69 6.40
N GLY A 68 7.34 -3.46 5.75
CA GLY A 68 8.49 -2.80 6.36
C GLY A 68 8.21 -1.35 6.73
N VAL A 69 7.51 -0.60 5.87
CA VAL A 69 7.04 0.76 6.19
C VAL A 69 6.01 0.72 7.33
N THR A 70 5.11 -0.26 7.38
CA THR A 70 4.19 -0.46 8.52
C THR A 70 4.94 -0.71 9.82
N LEU A 71 5.97 -1.57 9.81
CA LEU A 71 6.84 -1.81 10.96
C LEU A 71 7.48 -0.51 11.45
N VAL A 72 8.20 0.20 10.58
CA VAL A 72 8.94 1.42 10.94
C VAL A 72 7.99 2.49 11.44
N ALA A 73 6.88 2.72 10.74
CA ALA A 73 5.88 3.71 11.14
C ALA A 73 5.22 3.34 12.48
N GLY A 74 4.95 2.05 12.73
CA GLY A 74 4.46 1.55 14.01
C GLY A 74 5.45 1.79 15.16
N LEU A 75 6.73 1.47 14.97
CA LEU A 75 7.79 1.73 15.96
C LEU A 75 7.94 3.22 16.25
N VAL A 76 7.99 4.05 15.21
CA VAL A 76 8.10 5.51 15.38
C VAL A 76 6.86 6.08 16.05
N TRP A 77 5.67 5.55 15.77
CA TRP A 77 4.45 5.92 16.49
C TRP A 77 4.54 5.56 17.98
N LEU A 78 5.01 4.36 18.33
CA LEU A 78 5.13 3.93 19.73
C LEU A 78 6.06 4.86 20.53
N TRP A 79 7.09 5.41 19.88
CA TRP A 79 8.00 6.39 20.46
C TRP A 79 7.44 7.81 20.49
N ARG A 80 7.06 8.36 19.32
CA ARG A 80 6.72 9.79 19.16
C ARG A 80 5.24 10.12 19.36
N ARG A 81 4.37 9.12 19.29
CA ARG A 81 2.91 9.24 19.43
C ARG A 81 2.23 10.24 18.48
N ALA A 82 2.89 10.60 17.38
CA ALA A 82 2.33 11.53 16.40
C ALA A 82 1.42 10.81 15.39
N ALA A 83 0.21 11.33 15.17
CA ALA A 83 -0.83 10.72 14.33
C ALA A 83 -0.43 10.49 12.86
N VAL A 84 0.60 11.19 12.36
CA VAL A 84 1.13 10.98 11.00
C VAL A 84 1.71 9.58 10.82
N TRP A 85 2.36 9.03 11.86
CA TRP A 85 2.98 7.71 11.80
C TRP A 85 1.95 6.59 11.85
N ASP A 86 0.87 6.77 12.62
CA ASP A 86 -0.26 5.84 12.61
C ASP A 86 -0.95 5.81 11.22
N ARG A 87 -1.18 6.99 10.63
CA ARG A 87 -1.72 7.10 9.27
C ARG A 87 -0.82 6.45 8.21
N LEU A 88 0.49 6.62 8.32
CA LEU A 88 1.46 5.98 7.44
C LEU A 88 1.42 4.45 7.59
N ALA A 89 1.43 3.95 8.83
CA ALA A 89 1.37 2.51 9.10
C ALA A 89 0.10 1.87 8.54
N ALA A 90 -1.05 2.53 8.72
CA ALA A 90 -2.34 2.10 8.20
C ALA A 90 -2.39 2.09 6.67
N ALA A 91 -2.04 3.21 6.03
CA ALA A 91 -2.03 3.33 4.57
C ALA A 91 -1.08 2.32 3.92
N SER A 92 0.08 2.10 4.54
CA SER A 92 1.05 1.12 4.06
C SER A 92 0.54 -0.31 4.21
N ALA A 93 -0.11 -0.66 5.33
CA ALA A 93 -0.67 -2.00 5.52
C ALA A 93 -1.80 -2.30 4.51
N GLU A 94 -2.67 -1.33 4.22
CA GLU A 94 -3.71 -1.45 3.19
C GLU A 94 -3.10 -1.74 1.81
N ALA A 95 -2.08 -0.99 1.41
CA ALA A 95 -1.36 -1.23 0.17
C ALA A 95 -0.66 -2.59 0.16
N GLY A 96 -0.04 -2.99 1.28
CA GLY A 96 0.64 -4.28 1.41
C GLY A 96 -0.31 -5.47 1.24
N VAL A 97 -1.52 -5.41 1.80
CA VAL A 97 -2.56 -6.42 1.59
C VAL A 97 -2.93 -6.52 0.11
N PHE A 98 -3.14 -5.39 -0.57
CA PHE A 98 -3.44 -5.38 -2.00
C PHE A 98 -2.32 -6.05 -2.82
N PHE A 99 -1.06 -5.64 -2.61
CA PHE A 99 0.08 -6.21 -3.34
C PHE A 99 0.34 -7.68 -3.00
N THR A 100 0.05 -8.12 -1.78
CA THR A 100 0.14 -9.54 -1.40
C THR A 100 -0.93 -10.35 -2.12
N GLY A 101 -2.17 -9.88 -2.18
CA GLY A 101 -3.24 -10.52 -2.95
C GLY A 101 -2.91 -10.60 -4.44
N LEU A 102 -2.35 -9.52 -4.99
CA LEU A 102 -1.88 -9.49 -6.37
C LEU A 102 -0.73 -10.49 -6.61
N ALA A 103 0.23 -10.58 -5.68
CA ALA A 103 1.32 -11.54 -5.77
C ALA A 103 0.81 -12.99 -5.75
N ILE A 104 -0.16 -13.32 -4.88
CA ILE A 104 -0.79 -14.65 -4.82
C ILE A 104 -1.51 -14.95 -6.15
N ALA A 105 -2.35 -14.03 -6.63
CA ALA A 105 -3.11 -14.21 -7.85
C ALA A 105 -2.20 -14.40 -9.08
N MET A 106 -1.23 -13.50 -9.26
CA MET A 106 -0.28 -13.61 -10.37
C MET A 106 0.66 -14.80 -10.23
N GLY A 107 0.97 -15.22 -9.00
CA GLY A 107 1.73 -16.44 -8.72
C GLY A 107 0.97 -17.69 -9.17
N ALA A 108 -0.34 -17.77 -8.89
CA ALA A 108 -1.18 -18.86 -9.36
C ALA A 108 -1.29 -18.91 -10.90
N VAL A 109 -1.49 -17.74 -11.54
CA VAL A 109 -1.50 -17.60 -13.00
C VAL A 109 -0.18 -18.04 -13.64
N TRP A 110 0.96 -17.70 -13.03
CA TRP A 110 2.27 -18.16 -13.49
C TRP A 110 2.52 -19.63 -13.19
N GLY A 111 2.00 -20.13 -12.08
CA GLY A 111 2.21 -21.51 -11.65
C GLY A 111 1.52 -22.54 -12.53
N ARG A 112 0.33 -22.22 -13.05
CA ARG A 112 -0.41 -23.15 -13.91
C ARG A 112 0.36 -23.60 -15.16
N PRO A 113 0.90 -22.70 -16.02
CA PRO A 113 1.66 -23.10 -17.20
C PRO A 113 3.08 -23.59 -16.87
N THR A 114 3.67 -23.16 -15.74
CA THR A 114 5.07 -23.50 -15.40
C THR A 114 5.20 -24.85 -14.68
N TRP A 115 4.29 -25.15 -13.75
CA TRP A 115 4.35 -26.34 -12.88
C TRP A 115 3.08 -27.19 -12.93
N GLY A 116 2.10 -26.84 -13.78
CA GLY A 116 0.87 -27.61 -13.96
C GLY A 116 -0.19 -27.41 -12.87
N VAL A 117 0.04 -26.53 -11.90
CA VAL A 117 -0.83 -26.36 -10.71
C VAL A 117 -1.05 -24.89 -10.39
N TRP A 118 -2.27 -24.54 -9.97
CA TRP A 118 -2.61 -23.19 -9.52
C TRP A 118 -2.17 -22.93 -8.07
N TRP A 119 -2.13 -23.98 -7.27
CA TRP A 119 -1.81 -23.94 -5.86
C TRP A 119 -1.19 -25.26 -5.40
N THR A 120 -0.23 -25.16 -4.49
CA THR A 120 0.32 -26.28 -3.73
C THR A 120 0.49 -25.87 -2.28
N TRP A 121 0.48 -26.85 -1.39
CA TRP A 121 0.65 -26.62 0.04
C TRP A 121 2.13 -26.55 0.43
N ASP A 122 2.94 -25.82 -0.34
CA ASP A 122 4.36 -25.63 -0.03
C ASP A 122 4.59 -24.49 0.97
N ALA A 123 5.76 -24.48 1.60
CA ALA A 123 6.09 -23.51 2.65
C ALA A 123 5.98 -22.05 2.18
N ARG A 124 6.35 -21.73 0.93
CA ARG A 124 6.28 -20.37 0.40
C ARG A 124 4.83 -19.93 0.25
N LEU A 125 4.01 -20.77 -0.37
CA LEU A 125 2.60 -20.48 -0.61
C LEU A 125 1.85 -20.29 0.69
N VAL A 126 1.98 -21.26 1.61
CA VAL A 126 1.26 -21.25 2.88
C VAL A 126 1.69 -20.06 3.75
N THR A 127 2.99 -19.78 3.87
CA THR A 127 3.45 -18.63 4.64
C THR A 127 3.02 -17.30 4.03
N THR A 128 2.97 -17.20 2.70
CA THR A 128 2.48 -15.98 2.01
C THR A 128 0.97 -15.78 2.20
N ALA A 129 0.18 -16.86 2.14
CA ALA A 129 -1.25 -16.79 2.47
C ALA A 129 -1.47 -16.43 3.95
N LEU A 130 -0.67 -16.98 4.86
CA LEU A 130 -0.73 -16.60 6.28
C LEU A 130 -0.37 -15.12 6.48
N LEU A 131 0.67 -14.61 5.82
CA LEU A 131 1.02 -13.19 5.81
C LEU A 131 -0.16 -12.32 5.36
N PHE A 132 -0.84 -12.72 4.27
CA PHE A 132 -2.02 -12.03 3.76
C PHE A 132 -3.13 -11.94 4.82
N PHE A 133 -3.50 -13.07 5.44
CA PHE A 133 -4.55 -13.10 6.46
C PHE A 133 -4.15 -12.39 7.76
N VAL A 134 -2.89 -12.45 8.18
CA VAL A 134 -2.37 -11.70 9.33
C VAL A 134 -2.56 -10.20 9.12
N TYR A 135 -2.23 -9.67 7.94
CA TYR A 135 -2.42 -8.24 7.66
C TYR A 135 -3.88 -7.86 7.36
N LEU A 136 -4.72 -8.78 6.89
CA LEU A 136 -6.18 -8.59 6.93
C LEU A 136 -6.68 -8.46 8.38
N GLY A 137 -6.16 -9.29 9.29
CA GLY A 137 -6.40 -9.20 10.73
C GLY A 137 -5.94 -7.87 11.32
N TYR A 138 -4.78 -7.35 10.91
CA TYR A 138 -4.32 -6.00 11.28
C TYR A 138 -5.34 -4.92 10.87
N LEU A 139 -5.87 -4.98 9.65
CA LEU A 139 -6.89 -4.03 9.18
C LEU A 139 -8.24 -4.20 9.88
N ALA A 140 -8.63 -5.43 10.18
CA ALA A 140 -9.85 -5.72 10.95
C ALA A 140 -9.74 -5.17 12.38
N LEU A 141 -8.61 -5.38 13.06
CA LEU A 141 -8.33 -4.80 14.38
C LEU A 141 -8.45 -3.27 14.35
N ARG A 142 -7.96 -2.61 13.30
CA ARG A 142 -8.09 -1.16 13.16
C ARG A 142 -9.53 -0.70 13.01
N ARG A 143 -10.39 -1.49 12.37
CA ARG A 143 -11.81 -1.16 12.23
C ARG A 143 -12.63 -1.46 13.49
N ALA A 144 -12.19 -2.41 14.31
CA ALA A 144 -12.89 -2.84 15.51
C ALA A 144 -12.62 -1.98 16.76
N VAL A 145 -11.71 -1.01 16.69
CA VAL A 145 -11.32 -0.18 17.83
C VAL A 145 -11.65 1.28 17.52
N ASP A 146 -12.59 1.84 18.26
CA ASP A 146 -13.09 3.21 18.04
C ASP A 146 -12.11 4.27 18.55
N ASP A 147 -11.59 4.10 19.77
CA ASP A 147 -10.64 5.06 20.37
C ASP A 147 -9.36 5.17 19.52
N PRO A 148 -9.05 6.35 18.94
CA PRO A 148 -7.93 6.51 18.03
C PRO A 148 -6.57 6.16 18.62
N VAL A 149 -6.37 6.46 19.92
CA VAL A 149 -5.09 6.23 20.60
C VAL A 149 -4.90 4.74 20.87
N THR A 150 -5.94 4.06 21.37
CA THR A 150 -5.94 2.61 21.61
C THR A 150 -5.82 1.85 20.30
N ARG A 151 -6.52 2.27 19.25
CA ARG A 151 -6.41 1.72 17.89
C ARG A 151 -4.97 1.79 17.41
N ALA A 152 -4.38 2.98 17.42
CA ALA A 152 -3.00 3.18 16.97
C ALA A 152 -2.00 2.35 17.79
N ARG A 153 -2.18 2.24 19.11
CA ARG A 153 -1.33 1.42 19.98
C ARG A 153 -1.40 -0.07 19.65
N ARG A 154 -2.62 -0.62 19.64
CA ARG A 154 -2.83 -2.06 19.41
C ARG A 154 -2.35 -2.44 18.01
N SER A 155 -2.65 -1.60 17.01
CA SER A 155 -2.20 -1.84 15.65
C SER A 155 -0.70 -1.69 15.49
N ALA A 156 -0.05 -0.69 16.09
CA ALA A 156 1.41 -0.58 16.02
C ALA A 156 2.10 -1.83 16.57
N VAL A 157 1.67 -2.32 17.73
CA VAL A 157 2.20 -3.57 18.32
C VAL A 157 1.92 -4.76 17.41
N PHE A 158 0.68 -4.92 16.93
CA PHE A 158 0.32 -6.00 16.01
C PHE A 158 1.19 -5.96 14.74
N GLY A 159 1.35 -4.79 14.13
CA GLY A 159 2.13 -4.62 12.89
C GLY A 159 3.62 -4.94 13.07
N VAL A 160 4.19 -4.59 14.22
CA VAL A 160 5.57 -4.96 14.57
C VAL A 160 5.73 -6.48 14.66
N VAL A 161 4.83 -7.17 15.36
CA VAL A 161 4.87 -8.62 15.51
C VAL A 161 4.59 -9.31 14.17
N ALA A 162 3.59 -8.84 13.43
CA ALA A 162 3.20 -9.37 12.13
C ALA A 162 4.34 -9.30 11.10
N PHE A 163 5.24 -8.32 11.21
CA PHE A 163 6.37 -8.20 10.29
C PHE A 163 7.30 -9.43 10.33
N ALA A 164 7.32 -10.22 11.42
CA ALA A 164 8.07 -11.48 11.48
C ALA A 164 7.66 -12.48 10.39
N MET A 165 6.45 -12.35 9.83
CA MET A 165 6.01 -13.13 8.68
C MET A 165 6.80 -12.81 7.41
N VAL A 166 7.30 -11.58 7.23
CA VAL A 166 8.08 -11.18 6.04
C VAL A 166 9.37 -11.99 5.89
N PRO A 167 10.28 -12.05 6.89
CA PRO A 167 11.47 -12.89 6.80
C PRO A 167 11.11 -14.38 6.74
N LEU A 168 10.08 -14.84 7.47
CA LEU A 168 9.59 -16.22 7.38
C LEU A 168 9.21 -16.59 5.94
N VAL A 169 8.43 -15.74 5.29
CA VAL A 169 8.09 -15.90 3.87
C VAL A 169 9.36 -15.84 3.03
N HIS A 170 10.18 -14.80 3.15
CA HIS A 170 11.39 -14.61 2.33
C HIS A 170 12.34 -15.82 2.37
N PHE A 171 12.64 -16.34 3.56
CA PHE A 171 13.58 -17.45 3.73
C PHE A 171 12.93 -18.84 3.54
N SER A 172 11.60 -18.94 3.44
CA SER A 172 10.90 -20.23 3.27
C SER A 172 11.42 -21.09 2.11
N VAL A 173 11.90 -20.48 1.03
CA VAL A 173 12.46 -21.18 -0.16
C VAL A 173 13.88 -21.68 0.04
N LEU A 174 14.58 -21.18 1.06
CA LEU A 174 15.90 -21.65 1.45
C LEU A 174 15.79 -22.74 2.52
N TRP A 175 14.83 -22.61 3.44
CA TRP A 175 14.66 -23.53 4.57
C TRP A 175 13.92 -24.81 4.19
N TRP A 176 12.98 -24.75 3.23
CA TRP A 176 12.22 -25.91 2.78
C TRP A 176 12.33 -26.13 1.28
N ARG A 177 12.14 -27.39 0.88
CA ARG A 177 11.95 -27.74 -0.53
C ARG A 177 10.60 -27.20 -0.98
N THR A 178 10.61 -26.28 -1.93
CA THR A 178 9.41 -25.67 -2.51
C THR A 178 9.44 -25.81 -4.02
N LEU A 179 8.29 -25.65 -4.68
CA LEU A 179 8.25 -25.50 -6.14
C LEU A 179 8.81 -24.15 -6.58
N HIS A 180 8.98 -23.22 -5.64
CA HIS A 180 9.41 -21.86 -5.89
C HIS A 180 10.91 -21.81 -6.09
N GLN A 181 11.29 -21.17 -7.19
CA GLN A 181 12.68 -20.85 -7.46
C GLN A 181 13.26 -19.91 -6.38
N PRO A 182 14.57 -20.04 -6.08
CA PRO A 182 15.26 -19.10 -5.18
C PRO A 182 15.12 -17.65 -5.65
N PRO A 183 15.26 -16.67 -4.73
CA PRO A 183 15.02 -15.26 -5.06
C PRO A 183 15.97 -14.73 -6.15
N SER A 184 15.40 -14.06 -7.16
CA SER A 184 16.18 -13.51 -8.29
C SER A 184 16.98 -12.25 -7.94
N LEU A 185 16.48 -11.44 -6.99
CA LEU A 185 17.06 -10.15 -6.59
C LEU A 185 17.69 -10.20 -5.19
N LEU A 186 16.90 -10.62 -4.19
CA LEU A 186 17.30 -10.65 -2.79
C LEU A 186 18.08 -11.93 -2.47
N ARG A 187 19.31 -12.03 -2.97
CA ARG A 187 20.24 -13.16 -2.73
C ARG A 187 21.67 -12.67 -2.51
N PRO A 188 22.51 -13.41 -1.75
CA PRO A 188 23.90 -13.01 -1.49
C PRO A 188 24.82 -13.01 -2.73
N ALA A 189 24.49 -13.83 -3.74
CA ALA A 189 25.27 -13.95 -4.97
C ALA A 189 24.70 -13.07 -6.10
N ALA A 190 25.49 -12.80 -7.13
CA ALA A 190 25.07 -12.02 -8.30
C ALA A 190 23.70 -12.48 -8.87
N PRO A 191 22.85 -11.56 -9.39
CA PRO A 191 21.55 -11.90 -9.94
C PRO A 191 21.67 -12.98 -11.02
N ALA A 192 20.97 -14.10 -10.84
CA ALA A 192 20.99 -15.22 -11.78
C ALA A 192 19.98 -15.00 -12.92
N ILE A 193 20.06 -13.84 -13.57
CA ILE A 193 19.12 -13.40 -14.60
C ILE A 193 19.87 -12.63 -15.69
N GLY A 194 19.56 -12.90 -16.96
CA GLY A 194 20.21 -12.23 -18.09
C GLY A 194 19.98 -10.71 -18.07
N GLY A 195 20.95 -9.93 -18.55
CA GLY A 195 20.96 -8.46 -18.41
C GLY A 195 19.66 -7.78 -18.86
N GLY A 196 19.13 -8.15 -20.03
CA GLY A 196 17.86 -7.58 -20.53
C GLY A 196 16.65 -7.90 -19.63
N MET A 197 16.58 -9.13 -19.11
CA MET A 197 15.51 -9.53 -18.18
C MET A 197 15.67 -8.86 -16.81
N LEU A 198 16.91 -8.67 -16.35
CA LEU A 198 17.21 -7.93 -15.12
C LEU A 198 16.76 -6.46 -15.23
N THR A 199 17.07 -5.80 -16.35
CA THR A 199 16.65 -4.42 -16.60
C THR A 199 15.13 -4.30 -16.57
N ALA A 200 14.41 -5.19 -17.27
CA ALA A 200 12.95 -5.20 -17.23
C ALA A 200 12.41 -5.40 -15.81
N LEU A 201 12.98 -6.34 -15.06
CA LEU A 201 12.58 -6.61 -13.67
C LEU A 201 12.81 -5.40 -12.76
N LEU A 202 13.97 -4.74 -12.84
CA LEU A 202 14.29 -3.57 -12.00
C LEU A 202 13.40 -2.36 -12.34
N LEU A 203 13.10 -2.15 -13.63
CA LEU A 203 12.15 -1.12 -14.05
C LEU A 203 10.75 -1.40 -13.53
N SER A 204 10.29 -2.65 -13.53
CA SER A 204 9.01 -3.02 -12.94
C SER A 204 9.00 -2.86 -11.42
N VAL A 205 10.09 -3.20 -10.72
CA VAL A 205 10.24 -2.93 -9.27
C VAL A 205 10.14 -1.44 -8.98
N LEU A 206 10.79 -0.59 -9.79
CA LEU A 206 10.71 0.86 -9.68
C LEU A 206 9.28 1.35 -9.90
N ALA A 207 8.60 0.87 -10.95
CA ALA A 207 7.23 1.26 -11.27
C ALA A 207 6.24 0.89 -10.16
N PHE A 208 6.33 -0.33 -9.64
CA PHE A 208 5.48 -0.77 -8.52
C PHE A 208 5.78 -0.02 -7.23
N THR A 209 7.05 0.30 -6.96
CA THR A 209 7.44 1.13 -5.81
C THR A 209 6.89 2.55 -5.94
N ALA A 210 6.97 3.16 -7.14
CA ALA A 210 6.39 4.47 -7.42
C ALA A 210 4.85 4.46 -7.24
N LEU A 211 4.18 3.41 -7.71
CA LEU A 211 2.75 3.21 -7.52
C LEU A 211 2.39 3.06 -6.03
N PHE A 212 3.17 2.29 -5.27
CA PHE A 212 3.02 2.18 -3.82
C PHE A 212 3.13 3.53 -3.11
N VAL A 213 4.16 4.33 -3.42
CA VAL A 213 4.33 5.67 -2.85
C VAL A 213 3.12 6.56 -3.18
N LEU A 214 2.62 6.48 -4.43
CA LEU A 214 1.43 7.22 -4.85
C LEU A 214 0.17 6.79 -4.07
N ILE A 215 -0.06 5.49 -3.93
CA ILE A 215 -1.19 4.93 -3.17
C ILE A 215 -1.12 5.39 -1.71
N VAL A 216 0.03 5.20 -1.04
CA VAL A 216 0.21 5.56 0.37
C VAL A 216 0.02 7.07 0.58
N ARG A 217 0.64 7.90 -0.26
CA ARG A 217 0.48 9.37 -0.19
C ARG A 217 -0.98 9.79 -0.34
N THR A 218 -1.70 9.17 -1.27
CA THR A 218 -3.12 9.46 -1.52
C THR A 218 -3.97 9.03 -0.34
N ARG A 219 -3.76 7.83 0.20
CA ARG A 219 -4.48 7.32 1.38
C ARG A 219 -4.22 8.18 2.62
N MET A 220 -2.97 8.54 2.91
CA MET A 220 -2.65 9.40 4.04
C MET A 220 -3.33 10.78 3.98
N ARG A 221 -3.44 11.35 2.76
CA ARG A 221 -4.12 12.63 2.54
C ARG A 221 -5.62 12.51 2.68
N LEU A 222 -6.21 11.44 2.14
CA LEU A 222 -7.63 11.17 2.30
C LEU A 222 -7.99 10.98 3.78
N THR A 223 -7.21 10.22 4.54
CA THR A 223 -7.42 10.08 5.99
C THR A 223 -7.25 11.41 6.74
N ALA A 224 -6.29 12.24 6.33
CA ALA A 224 -6.11 13.57 6.93
C ALA A 224 -7.29 14.50 6.66
N ALA A 225 -7.81 14.49 5.43
CA ALA A 225 -8.96 15.28 5.03
C ALA A 225 -10.22 14.84 5.77
N ASN A 226 -10.48 13.52 5.86
CA ASN A 226 -11.60 12.98 6.64
C ASN A 226 -11.53 13.41 8.11
N ALA A 227 -10.35 13.28 8.74
CA ALA A 227 -10.19 13.71 10.14
C ALA A 227 -10.41 15.22 10.34
N ALA A 228 -10.08 16.05 9.34
CA ALA A 228 -10.34 17.49 9.40
C ALA A 228 -11.84 17.81 9.24
N LEU A 229 -12.56 17.05 8.41
CA LEU A 229 -14.01 17.15 8.26
C LEU A 229 -14.72 16.75 9.56
N ASP A 230 -14.33 15.62 10.17
CA ASP A 230 -14.91 15.16 11.44
C ASP A 230 -14.77 16.25 12.54
N VAL A 231 -13.63 16.94 12.60
CA VAL A 231 -13.43 18.06 13.54
C VAL A 231 -14.29 19.27 13.20
N ALA A 232 -14.46 19.61 11.93
CA ALA A 232 -15.30 20.73 11.50
C ALA A 232 -16.78 20.49 11.84
N GLU A 233 -17.28 19.27 11.62
CA GLU A 233 -18.64 18.84 11.99
C GLU A 233 -18.86 18.92 13.50
N LEU A 234 -17.92 18.41 14.30
CA LEU A 234 -18.01 18.43 15.77
C LEU A 234 -17.90 19.83 16.38
N THR A 235 -17.18 20.76 15.73
CA THR A 235 -16.99 22.13 16.22
C THR A 235 -18.09 23.08 15.77
N GLY A 236 -19.06 22.62 14.97
CA GLY A 236 -20.17 23.45 14.49
C GLY A 236 -19.69 24.62 13.62
N ALA A 237 -18.54 24.48 12.96
CA ALA A 237 -17.97 25.50 12.08
C ALA A 237 -18.68 25.60 10.72
N GLU A 238 -19.72 24.78 10.51
CA GLU A 238 -20.71 24.99 9.45
C GLU A 238 -21.59 26.19 9.82
N PRO A 239 -21.73 27.22 8.96
CA PRO A 239 -22.65 28.33 9.24
C PRO A 239 -24.05 27.77 9.46
N VAL A 240 -24.58 27.94 10.67
CA VAL A 240 -25.89 27.40 11.02
C VAL A 240 -26.93 28.22 10.27
N ALA A 241 -28.02 27.62 9.79
CA ALA A 241 -29.08 28.31 9.05
C ALA A 241 -29.70 29.52 9.79
N GLY A 242 -29.40 29.71 11.08
CA GLY A 242 -29.77 30.87 11.89
C GLY A 242 -28.79 32.05 11.89
N ASP A 243 -27.55 31.89 11.39
CA ASP A 243 -26.52 32.95 11.43
C ASP A 243 -26.83 34.14 10.50
N ALA A 244 -27.75 33.95 9.55
CA ALA A 244 -28.27 35.01 8.69
C ALA A 244 -29.51 35.73 9.27
N VAL A 245 -30.04 35.28 10.41
CA VAL A 245 -31.25 35.85 11.00
C VAL A 245 -30.88 36.88 12.07
N THR A 246 -30.77 38.14 11.68
CA THR A 246 -30.79 39.26 12.63
C THR A 246 -32.17 39.34 13.30
N ALA A 247 -32.23 39.18 14.62
CA ALA A 247 -33.46 39.35 15.38
C ALA A 247 -34.06 40.76 15.13
N PRO A 248 -35.37 40.89 14.86
CA PRO A 248 -35.98 42.18 14.65
C PRO A 248 -35.85 43.02 15.93
N ARG A 249 -35.36 44.25 15.76
CA ARG A 249 -35.18 45.20 16.85
C ARG A 249 -36.57 45.56 17.37
N ARG A 250 -36.92 45.15 18.60
CA ARG A 250 -38.18 45.58 19.23
C ARG A 250 -38.09 47.08 19.47
N GLU A 251 -38.82 47.86 18.70
CA GLU A 251 -39.08 49.26 19.06
C GLU A 251 -39.90 49.23 20.34
N ALA A 252 -39.34 49.80 21.40
CA ALA A 252 -40.04 50.00 22.65
C ALA A 252 -41.14 51.05 22.41
N THR A 253 -42.35 50.59 22.13
CA THR A 253 -43.56 51.42 22.20
C THR A 253 -43.74 51.85 23.66
N ARG A 254 -43.56 53.14 23.91
CA ARG A 254 -43.99 53.84 25.13
C ARG A 254 -45.50 54.05 25.13
#